data_AF-A0A2G0CK63-F1
#
_entry.id   AF-A0A2G0CK63-F1
#
_cell.length_a   1.000
_cell.length_b   1.000
_cell.length_c   1.000
_cell.angle_alpha   90.00
_cell.angle_beta   90.00
_cell.angle_gamma   90.00
#
_symmetry.space_group_name_H-M   'P 1'
#
loop_
_entity.id
_entity.type
_entity.pdbx_description
1 polymer ?
#
loop_
_entity_poly.entity_id
_entity_poly.type
_entity_poly.pdbx_seq_one_letter_code
_entity_poly.pdbx_strand_id
1 'polypeptide(L)'
;MPLLRLLPWLLATCLTACSGGPDINVFPVQQDVQLGQQTVAEILQQPDRFPVLSPDAHPAVYAYVQGMVDEIVATGEVAHADVFPYRVTLIDQPVDNAFAAPGGYLFVYTGLLKSLAGPDQLAGVLAHEIAHAAERHSTQQATKRFGLATLERLLTGADNSGILAQIAGQLINLGFSRADEAEADARSVDYLCGTPYATNGAAGFFEQVESRGGVVEFLSTHPSPQNRVAKINARAADLECAAKQADAEAFRRLLQQL
;
A
#
# COMPACT_ATOMS: atom_id res chain seq x y z
N MET A 1 -4.75 60.08 -46.51
CA MET A 1 -5.34 60.07 -45.15
C MET A 1 -5.60 58.61 -44.78
N PRO A 2 -5.05 58.13 -43.66
CA PRO A 2 -4.90 56.71 -43.35
C PRO A 2 -6.11 56.18 -42.56
N LEU A 3 -6.44 54.90 -42.70
CA LEU A 3 -7.24 54.11 -41.74
C LEU A 3 -6.73 52.66 -41.88
N LEU A 4 -5.67 52.32 -41.14
CA LEU A 4 -5.67 51.73 -39.81
C LEU A 4 -5.99 50.22 -39.84
N ARG A 5 -4.91 49.46 -39.58
CA ARG A 5 -4.80 48.01 -39.38
C ARG A 5 -5.74 47.50 -38.30
N LEU A 6 -6.27 46.28 -38.45
CA LEU A 6 -6.44 45.34 -37.33
C LEU A 6 -6.18 43.90 -37.80
N LEU A 7 -5.06 43.37 -37.31
CA LEU A 7 -4.60 41.98 -37.41
C LEU A 7 -5.46 41.13 -36.46
N PRO A 8 -6.06 39.99 -36.87
CA PRO A 8 -6.72 39.12 -35.92
C PRO A 8 -5.64 38.47 -35.03
N TRP A 9 -5.72 38.75 -33.74
CA TRP A 9 -4.94 38.08 -32.72
C TRP A 9 -5.26 36.59 -32.75
N LEU A 10 -4.24 35.77 -33.03
CA LEU A 10 -4.19 34.38 -32.62
C LEU A 10 -4.24 34.36 -31.09
N LEU A 11 -5.41 34.11 -30.51
CA LEU A 11 -5.51 33.62 -29.14
C LEU A 11 -4.88 32.24 -29.13
N ALA A 12 -3.58 32.18 -28.82
CA ALA A 12 -2.97 30.98 -28.27
C ALA A 12 -3.58 30.80 -26.87
N THR A 13 -4.67 30.05 -26.80
CA THR A 13 -5.15 29.50 -25.53
C THR A 13 -4.08 28.53 -25.04
N CYS A 14 -3.22 29.01 -24.15
CA CYS A 14 -2.49 28.16 -23.21
C CYS A 14 -3.52 27.26 -22.52
N LEU A 15 -3.64 26.03 -22.98
CA LEU A 15 -4.13 24.93 -22.16
C LEU A 15 -3.09 24.74 -21.05
N THR A 16 -3.25 25.52 -19.98
CA THR A 16 -2.66 25.20 -18.69
C THR A 16 -3.18 23.81 -18.32
N ALA A 17 -2.30 22.82 -18.46
CA ALA A 17 -2.51 21.49 -17.91
C ALA A 17 -2.58 21.61 -16.38
N CYS A 18 -3.78 21.91 -15.87
CA CYS A 18 -4.14 21.60 -14.50
C CYS A 18 -4.25 20.07 -14.43
N SER A 19 -3.15 19.40 -14.07
CA SER A 19 -3.15 17.98 -13.72
C SER A 19 -3.91 17.82 -12.40
N GLY A 20 -5.22 17.68 -12.51
CA GLY A 20 -6.15 17.53 -11.39
C GLY A 20 -7.50 17.05 -11.88
N GLY A 21 -7.50 16.12 -12.83
CA GLY A 21 -8.70 15.33 -13.10
C GLY A 21 -8.98 14.41 -11.92
N PRO A 22 -10.23 13.95 -11.72
CA PRO A 22 -10.51 12.92 -10.72
C PRO A 22 -9.59 11.70 -10.94
N ASP A 23 -9.13 11.07 -9.86
CA ASP A 23 -8.44 9.78 -9.96
C ASP A 23 -9.44 8.75 -10.49
N ILE A 24 -9.43 8.57 -11.81
CA ILE A 24 -10.29 7.60 -12.48
C ILE A 24 -9.70 6.22 -12.20
N ASN A 25 -10.42 5.41 -11.43
CA ASN A 25 -10.18 3.98 -11.33
C ASN A 25 -11.24 3.24 -12.16
N VAL A 26 -10.81 2.62 -13.27
CA VAL A 26 -11.75 1.91 -14.17
C VAL A 26 -12.01 0.46 -13.76
N PHE A 27 -11.24 -0.06 -12.79
CA PHE A 27 -11.49 -1.38 -12.25
C PHE A 27 -12.76 -1.35 -11.39
N PRO A 28 -13.73 -2.25 -11.60
CA PRO A 28 -14.73 -2.56 -10.59
C PRO A 28 -14.04 -3.11 -9.33
N VAL A 29 -14.54 -2.80 -8.13
CA VAL A 29 -13.95 -3.26 -6.86
C VAL A 29 -13.76 -4.78 -6.85
N GLN A 30 -14.71 -5.53 -7.40
CA GLN A 30 -14.65 -6.99 -7.47
C GLN A 30 -13.47 -7.51 -8.31
N GLN A 31 -13.00 -6.73 -9.28
CA GLN A 31 -11.87 -7.13 -10.13
C GLN A 31 -10.52 -6.88 -9.47
N ASP A 32 -10.45 -6.05 -8.43
CA ASP A 32 -9.22 -5.90 -7.66
C ASP A 32 -8.84 -7.22 -7.01
N VAL A 33 -9.82 -8.02 -6.56
CA VAL A 33 -9.58 -9.37 -6.01
C VAL A 33 -9.03 -10.31 -7.08
N GLN A 34 -9.60 -10.32 -8.29
CA GLN A 34 -9.13 -11.18 -9.38
C GLN A 34 -7.72 -10.78 -9.84
N LEU A 35 -7.47 -9.48 -10.00
CA LEU A 35 -6.15 -8.97 -10.36
C LEU A 35 -5.13 -9.27 -9.26
N GLY A 36 -5.53 -9.14 -7.99
CA GLY A 36 -4.74 -9.54 -6.83
C GLY A 36 -4.34 -11.00 -6.85
N GLN A 37 -5.29 -11.91 -7.13
CA GLN A 37 -5.03 -13.34 -7.27
C GLN A 37 -4.04 -13.63 -8.40
N GLN A 38 -4.17 -12.94 -9.54
CA GLN A 38 -3.18 -13.07 -10.61
C GLN A 38 -1.81 -12.55 -10.16
N THR A 39 -1.73 -11.40 -9.48
CA THR A 39 -0.46 -10.87 -8.95
C THR A 39 0.16 -11.85 -7.95
N VAL A 40 -0.62 -12.47 -7.07
CA VAL A 40 -0.14 -13.53 -6.18
C VAL A 40 0.41 -14.71 -6.99
N ALA A 41 -0.29 -15.16 -8.03
CA ALA A 41 0.20 -16.24 -8.88
C ALA A 41 1.53 -15.90 -9.56
N GLU A 42 1.70 -14.69 -10.08
CA GLU A 42 2.96 -14.21 -10.67
C GLU A 42 4.10 -14.12 -9.66
N ILE A 43 3.81 -13.74 -8.41
CA ILE A 43 4.77 -13.71 -7.30
C ILE A 43 5.23 -15.13 -6.95
N LEU A 44 4.28 -16.07 -6.79
CA LEU A 44 4.57 -17.46 -6.43
C LEU A 44 5.34 -18.22 -7.53
N GLN A 45 5.30 -17.75 -8.78
CA GLN A 45 6.13 -18.26 -9.87
C GLN A 45 7.58 -17.78 -9.82
N GLN A 46 7.95 -16.91 -8.89
CA GLN A 46 9.30 -16.37 -8.70
C GLN A 46 9.87 -16.74 -7.31
N PRO A 47 9.99 -18.02 -6.95
CA PRO A 47 10.39 -18.45 -5.60
C PRO A 47 11.82 -18.01 -5.22
N ASP A 48 12.71 -17.76 -6.18
CA ASP A 48 14.03 -17.21 -5.91
C ASP A 48 13.98 -15.77 -5.40
N ARG A 49 12.96 -15.02 -5.84
CA ARG A 49 12.75 -13.61 -5.48
C ARG A 49 11.80 -13.46 -4.29
N PHE A 50 10.81 -14.33 -4.19
CA PHE A 50 9.77 -14.34 -3.15
C PHE A 50 9.65 -15.74 -2.52
N PRO A 51 10.70 -16.23 -1.82
CA PRO A 51 10.59 -17.50 -1.11
C PRO A 51 9.54 -17.35 0.00
N VAL A 52 8.43 -18.06 -0.11
CA VAL A 52 7.36 -17.99 0.90
C VAL A 52 7.81 -18.74 2.15
N LEU A 53 7.76 -18.07 3.30
CA LEU A 53 7.97 -18.71 4.60
C LEU A 53 6.85 -19.72 4.83
N SER A 54 7.19 -20.98 5.07
CA SER A 54 6.20 -22.07 5.21
C SER A 54 5.19 -21.79 6.34
N PRO A 55 3.88 -21.70 6.06
CA PRO A 55 2.85 -21.50 7.09
C PRO A 55 2.76 -22.67 8.08
N ASP A 56 2.91 -23.91 7.62
CA ASP A 56 2.84 -25.10 8.46
C ASP A 56 4.00 -25.18 9.45
N ALA A 57 5.17 -24.68 9.07
CA ALA A 57 6.34 -24.62 9.94
C ALA A 57 6.32 -23.41 10.89
N HIS A 58 5.61 -22.34 10.53
CA HIS A 58 5.59 -21.07 11.28
C HIS A 58 4.16 -20.60 11.64
N PRO A 59 3.28 -21.48 12.16
CA PRO A 59 1.86 -21.15 12.33
C PRO A 59 1.64 -20.00 13.32
N ALA A 60 2.47 -19.87 14.35
CA ALA A 60 2.37 -18.78 15.32
C ALA A 60 2.75 -17.42 14.72
N VAL A 61 3.73 -17.37 13.81
CA VAL A 61 4.11 -16.12 13.12
C VAL A 61 2.97 -15.65 12.23
N TYR A 62 2.41 -16.56 11.43
CA TYR A 62 1.26 -16.26 10.60
C TYR A 62 0.04 -15.83 11.42
N ALA A 63 -0.28 -16.55 12.50
CA ALA A 63 -1.42 -16.22 13.36
C ALA A 63 -1.27 -14.83 14.00
N TYR A 64 -0.06 -14.45 14.41
CA TYR A 64 0.18 -13.13 14.99
C TYR A 64 0.01 -12.01 13.97
N VAL A 65 0.66 -12.12 12.81
CA VAL A 65 0.60 -11.05 11.78
C VAL A 65 -0.80 -10.96 11.17
N GLN A 66 -1.44 -12.11 10.87
CA GLN A 66 -2.83 -12.13 10.39
C GLN A 66 -3.80 -11.61 11.44
N GLY A 67 -3.64 -11.98 12.73
CA GLY A 67 -4.49 -11.48 13.80
C GLY A 67 -4.43 -9.96 13.94
N MET A 68 -3.25 -9.36 13.79
CA MET A 68 -3.08 -7.91 13.76
C MET A 68 -3.81 -7.27 12.57
N VAL A 69 -3.72 -7.87 11.37
CA VAL A 69 -4.48 -7.41 10.19
C VAL A 69 -5.99 -7.51 10.43
N ASP A 70 -6.46 -8.62 11.00
CA ASP A 70 -7.87 -8.85 11.30
C ASP A 70 -8.40 -7.80 12.31
N GLU A 71 -7.62 -7.47 13.34
CA GLU A 71 -7.94 -6.41 14.31
C GLU A 71 -8.06 -5.03 13.66
N ILE A 72 -7.15 -4.68 12.74
CA ILE A 72 -7.18 -3.40 12.01
C ILE A 72 -8.40 -3.32 11.09
N VAL A 73 -8.67 -4.39 10.33
CA VAL A 73 -9.81 -4.46 9.40
C VAL A 73 -11.14 -4.42 10.14
N ALA A 74 -11.20 -4.98 11.37
CA ALA A 74 -12.40 -5.02 12.19
C ALA A 74 -12.80 -3.66 12.82
N THR A 75 -11.99 -2.59 12.66
CA THR A 75 -12.33 -1.25 13.16
C THR A 75 -13.58 -0.65 12.52
N GLY A 76 -13.92 -1.08 11.30
CA GLY A 76 -15.02 -0.53 10.50
C GLY A 76 -14.64 0.70 9.67
N GLU A 77 -13.39 1.18 9.78
CA GLU A 77 -12.88 2.32 9.01
C GLU A 77 -12.25 1.90 7.67
N VAL A 78 -11.89 0.62 7.53
CA VAL A 78 -11.26 0.08 6.32
C VAL A 78 -12.28 -0.09 5.19
N ALA A 79 -12.09 0.65 4.09
CA ALA A 79 -12.94 0.55 2.92
C ALA A 79 -12.86 -0.85 2.28
N HIS A 80 -13.99 -1.32 1.74
CA HIS A 80 -14.08 -2.61 1.03
C HIS A 80 -13.72 -3.85 1.86
N ALA A 81 -13.75 -3.75 3.20
CA ALA A 81 -13.51 -4.87 4.11
C ALA A 81 -14.48 -6.06 3.93
N ASP A 82 -15.66 -5.83 3.34
CA ASP A 82 -16.63 -6.85 2.98
C ASP A 82 -16.30 -7.59 1.66
N VAL A 83 -15.39 -7.04 0.85
CA VAL A 83 -15.01 -7.58 -0.47
C VAL A 83 -13.58 -8.13 -0.47
N PHE A 84 -12.64 -7.46 0.20
CA PHE A 84 -11.22 -7.83 0.18
C PHE A 84 -10.88 -8.78 1.32
N PRO A 85 -10.18 -9.90 1.05
CA PRO A 85 -9.91 -10.93 2.07
C PRO A 85 -8.76 -10.58 3.05
N TYR A 86 -8.01 -9.50 2.85
CA TYR A 86 -6.91 -9.05 3.71
C TYR A 86 -5.98 -10.18 4.22
N ARG A 87 -5.39 -10.92 3.28
CA ARG A 87 -4.58 -12.11 3.58
C ARG A 87 -3.09 -11.80 3.59
N VAL A 88 -2.41 -12.27 4.62
CA VAL A 88 -0.96 -12.13 4.77
C VAL A 88 -0.21 -13.31 4.16
N THR A 89 0.83 -13.02 3.40
CA THR A 89 1.88 -13.95 2.99
C THR A 89 3.23 -13.46 3.52
N LEU A 90 3.99 -14.33 4.18
CA LEU A 90 5.30 -13.98 4.70
C LEU A 90 6.39 -14.41 3.70
N ILE A 91 7.31 -13.49 3.39
CA ILE A 91 8.43 -13.72 2.47
C ILE A 91 9.73 -13.88 3.28
N ASP A 92 10.38 -15.03 3.14
CA ASP A 92 11.61 -15.37 3.85
C ASP A 92 12.86 -14.78 3.19
N GLN A 93 13.00 -13.46 3.34
CA GLN A 93 14.14 -12.70 2.83
C GLN A 93 14.53 -11.62 3.84
N PRO A 94 15.84 -11.32 4.02
CA PRO A 94 16.33 -10.30 4.94
C PRO A 94 16.18 -8.88 4.34
N VAL A 95 15.01 -8.59 3.79
CA VAL A 95 14.65 -7.31 3.17
C VAL A 95 13.69 -6.58 4.09
N ASP A 96 13.96 -5.30 4.32
CA ASP A 96 13.14 -4.40 5.14
C ASP A 96 12.04 -3.81 4.26
N ASN A 97 11.02 -4.62 3.95
CA ASN A 97 9.89 -4.24 3.09
C ASN A 97 8.57 -4.95 3.47
N ALA A 98 7.46 -4.37 3.05
CA ALA A 98 6.13 -4.96 2.96
C ALA A 98 5.39 -4.31 1.79
N PHE A 99 4.39 -4.98 1.21
CA PHE A 99 3.58 -4.38 0.15
C PHE A 99 2.20 -5.03 0.05
N ALA A 100 1.24 -4.28 -0.49
CA ALA A 100 -0.09 -4.78 -0.85
C ALA A 100 -0.26 -4.97 -2.37
N ALA A 101 -0.62 -6.18 -2.79
CA ALA A 101 -1.21 -6.42 -4.10
C ALA A 101 -2.70 -6.01 -4.11
N PRO A 102 -3.30 -5.74 -5.29
CA PRO A 102 -4.71 -5.37 -5.39
C PRO A 102 -5.64 -6.32 -4.64
N GLY A 103 -6.73 -5.80 -4.07
CA GLY A 103 -7.74 -6.63 -3.41
C GLY A 103 -7.31 -7.18 -2.04
N GLY A 104 -6.32 -6.58 -1.37
CA GLY A 104 -5.98 -6.93 0.02
C GLY A 104 -5.14 -8.19 0.17
N TYR A 105 -4.22 -8.47 -0.75
CA TYR A 105 -3.20 -9.50 -0.52
C TYR A 105 -1.91 -8.81 -0.05
N LEU A 106 -1.56 -9.05 1.20
CA LEU A 106 -0.46 -8.38 1.89
C LEU A 106 0.76 -9.29 1.93
N PHE A 107 1.93 -8.72 1.66
CA PHE A 107 3.21 -9.42 1.69
C PHE A 107 4.13 -8.75 2.70
N VAL A 108 4.68 -9.52 3.64
CA VAL A 108 5.52 -9.00 4.72
C VAL A 108 6.82 -9.79 4.73
N TYR A 109 7.96 -9.11 4.68
CA TYR A 109 9.26 -9.76 4.67
C TYR A 109 9.74 -10.09 6.10
N THR A 110 10.39 -11.24 6.28
CA THR A 110 10.98 -11.62 7.58
C THR A 110 12.06 -10.62 8.02
N GLY A 111 12.77 -10.01 7.06
CA GLY A 111 13.69 -8.90 7.29
C GLY A 111 13.03 -7.70 7.97
N LEU A 112 11.86 -7.25 7.48
CA LEU A 112 11.07 -6.19 8.10
C LEU A 112 10.67 -6.57 9.52
N LEU A 113 10.09 -7.77 9.73
CA LEU A 113 9.69 -8.23 11.06
C LEU A 113 10.85 -8.14 12.07
N LYS A 114 12.05 -8.57 11.68
CA LYS A 114 13.27 -8.53 12.49
C LYS A 114 13.83 -7.10 12.69
N SER A 115 13.47 -6.16 11.82
CA SER A 115 13.97 -4.78 11.82
C SER A 115 13.18 -3.84 12.75
N LEU A 116 11.91 -4.16 13.03
CA LEU A 116 10.98 -3.32 13.80
C LEU A 116 11.31 -3.32 15.29
N ALA A 117 11.18 -2.17 15.94
CA ALA A 117 11.42 -2.01 17.38
C ALA A 117 10.32 -2.65 18.25
N GLY A 118 9.13 -2.87 17.69
CA GLY A 118 7.99 -3.38 18.44
C GLY A 118 6.71 -3.55 17.62
N PRO A 119 5.65 -4.06 18.27
CA PRO A 119 4.38 -4.36 17.61
C PRO A 119 3.67 -3.13 17.07
N ASP A 120 3.82 -1.95 17.69
CA ASP A 120 3.20 -0.72 17.22
C ASP A 120 3.72 -0.31 15.83
N GLN A 121 5.03 -0.47 15.59
CA GLN A 121 5.60 -0.20 14.27
C GLN A 121 5.11 -1.20 13.22
N LEU A 122 4.96 -2.48 13.60
CA LEU A 122 4.37 -3.48 12.69
C LEU A 122 2.92 -3.10 12.34
N ALA A 123 2.12 -2.73 13.34
CA ALA A 123 0.74 -2.32 13.13
C ALA A 123 0.66 -1.08 12.23
N GLY A 124 1.55 -0.11 12.43
CA GLY A 124 1.73 1.04 11.54
C GLY A 124 1.98 0.65 10.09
N VAL A 125 2.97 -0.20 9.83
CA VAL A 125 3.30 -0.64 8.47
C VAL A 125 2.16 -1.45 7.85
N LEU A 126 1.52 -2.35 8.61
CA LEU A 126 0.38 -3.11 8.11
C LEU A 126 -0.83 -2.24 7.80
N ALA A 127 -1.16 -1.27 8.66
CA ALA A 127 -2.25 -0.33 8.43
C ALA A 127 -1.98 0.55 7.19
N HIS A 128 -0.72 0.93 6.95
CA HIS A 128 -0.29 1.61 5.73
C HIS A 128 -0.51 0.75 4.47
N GLU A 129 -0.11 -0.53 4.49
CA GLU A 129 -0.35 -1.44 3.38
C GLU A 129 -1.84 -1.75 3.16
N ILE A 130 -2.60 -1.87 4.25
CA ILE A 130 -4.06 -2.00 4.21
C ILE A 130 -4.67 -0.76 3.53
N ALA A 131 -4.16 0.44 3.80
CA ALA A 131 -4.62 1.66 3.13
C ALA A 131 -4.31 1.68 1.63
N HIS A 132 -3.14 1.22 1.19
CA HIS A 132 -2.87 1.07 -0.24
C HIS A 132 -3.87 0.14 -0.94
N ALA A 133 -4.28 -0.96 -0.28
CA ALA A 133 -5.30 -1.85 -0.79
C ALA A 133 -6.71 -1.24 -0.75
N ALA A 134 -7.10 -0.67 0.39
CA ALA A 134 -8.43 -0.10 0.66
C ALA A 134 -8.73 1.09 -0.25
N GLU A 135 -7.77 1.99 -0.44
CA GLU A 135 -7.86 3.14 -1.36
C GLU A 135 -7.53 2.75 -2.81
N ARG A 136 -7.21 1.47 -3.05
CA ARG A 136 -7.07 0.88 -4.39
C ARG A 136 -5.95 1.54 -5.21
N HIS A 137 -4.90 2.03 -4.54
CA HIS A 137 -3.80 2.78 -5.18
C HIS A 137 -3.16 1.98 -6.33
N SER A 138 -3.03 0.65 -6.19
CA SER A 138 -2.45 -0.20 -7.24
C SER A 138 -3.27 -0.21 -8.53
N THR A 139 -4.60 -0.26 -8.44
CA THR A 139 -5.49 -0.27 -9.62
C THR A 139 -5.71 1.12 -10.20
N GLN A 140 -5.64 2.16 -9.37
CA GLN A 140 -5.53 3.55 -9.84
C GLN A 140 -4.24 3.76 -10.66
N GLN A 141 -3.09 3.30 -10.16
CA GLN A 141 -1.81 3.40 -10.86
C GLN A 141 -1.79 2.54 -12.14
N ALA A 142 -2.39 1.35 -12.12
CA ALA A 142 -2.59 0.55 -13.32
C ALA A 142 -3.43 1.30 -14.37
N THR A 143 -4.50 1.97 -13.94
CA THR A 143 -5.35 2.79 -14.83
C THR A 143 -4.56 3.91 -15.48
N LYS A 144 -3.73 4.62 -14.70
CA LYS A 144 -2.84 5.67 -15.20
C LYS A 144 -1.80 5.14 -16.19
N ARG A 145 -1.25 3.95 -15.96
CA ARG A 145 -0.17 3.36 -16.77
C ARG A 145 -0.65 2.73 -18.08
N PHE A 146 -1.72 1.93 -18.02
CA PHE A 146 -2.19 1.16 -19.18
C PHE A 146 -3.27 1.89 -19.98
N GLY A 147 -3.90 2.91 -19.39
CA GLY A 147 -4.95 3.71 -20.01
C GLY A 147 -6.29 2.98 -20.10
N LEU A 148 -7.38 3.74 -20.21
CA LEU A 148 -8.74 3.21 -20.22
C LEU A 148 -8.96 2.16 -21.31
N ALA A 149 -8.51 2.41 -22.54
CA ALA A 149 -8.74 1.52 -23.67
C ALA A 149 -8.10 0.12 -23.50
N THR A 150 -6.97 0.03 -22.79
CA THR A 150 -6.34 -1.27 -22.52
C THR A 150 -7.13 -2.06 -21.48
N LEU A 151 -7.68 -1.37 -20.49
CA LEU A 151 -8.42 -1.97 -19.40
C LEU A 151 -9.87 -2.31 -19.81
N GLU A 152 -10.52 -1.50 -20.64
CA GLU A 152 -11.81 -1.84 -21.26
C GLU A 152 -11.76 -3.18 -21.99
N ARG A 153 -10.64 -3.51 -22.66
CA ARG A 153 -10.49 -4.82 -23.29
C ARG A 153 -10.48 -5.97 -22.29
N LEU A 154 -9.89 -5.80 -21.10
CA LEU A 154 -9.95 -6.80 -20.04
C LEU A 154 -11.38 -7.04 -19.57
N LEU A 155 -12.17 -5.96 -19.48
CA LEU A 155 -13.56 -5.98 -19.00
C LEU A 155 -14.52 -6.68 -19.97
N THR A 156 -14.22 -6.73 -21.27
CA THR A 156 -15.13 -7.30 -22.30
C THR A 156 -15.03 -8.81 -22.47
N GLY A 157 -14.18 -9.50 -21.70
CA GLY A 157 -14.20 -10.97 -21.60
C GLY A 157 -13.66 -11.74 -22.82
N ALA A 158 -12.92 -11.09 -23.73
CA ALA A 158 -12.05 -11.81 -24.66
C ALA A 158 -10.97 -12.58 -23.87
N ASP A 159 -10.35 -13.60 -24.48
CA ASP A 159 -9.26 -14.37 -23.84
C ASP A 159 -8.04 -13.46 -23.61
N ASN A 160 -8.08 -12.75 -22.49
CA ASN A 160 -7.14 -11.70 -22.11
C ASN A 160 -6.21 -12.16 -20.98
N SER A 161 -6.14 -13.48 -20.76
CA SER A 161 -5.28 -14.11 -19.73
C SER A 161 -3.84 -13.58 -19.80
N GLY A 162 -3.28 -13.44 -21.01
CA GLY A 162 -1.95 -12.88 -21.22
C GLY A 162 -1.81 -11.39 -20.86
N ILE A 163 -2.84 -10.56 -21.11
CA ILE A 163 -2.82 -9.13 -20.73
C ILE A 163 -2.94 -8.99 -19.22
N LEU A 164 -3.80 -9.79 -18.59
CA LEU A 164 -3.97 -9.79 -17.13
C LEU A 164 -2.67 -10.20 -16.42
N ALA A 165 -2.02 -11.26 -16.89
CA ALA A 165 -0.70 -11.68 -16.40
C ALA A 165 0.36 -10.59 -16.58
N GLN A 166 0.39 -9.92 -17.74
CA GLN A 166 1.31 -8.81 -18.00
C GLN A 166 1.12 -7.65 -17.02
N ILE A 167 -0.13 -7.26 -16.75
CA ILE A 167 -0.45 -6.19 -15.79
C ILE A 167 -0.05 -6.64 -14.38
N ALA A 168 -0.46 -7.84 -13.98
CA ALA A 168 -0.16 -8.40 -12.68
C ALA A 168 1.35 -8.45 -12.40
N GLY A 169 2.16 -8.88 -13.37
CA GLY A 169 3.62 -8.92 -13.26
C GLY A 169 4.25 -7.52 -13.13
N GLN A 170 3.67 -6.49 -13.76
CA GLN A 170 4.14 -5.12 -13.60
C GLN A 170 3.77 -4.51 -12.23
N LEU A 171 2.69 -4.98 -11.60
CA LEU A 171 2.27 -4.52 -10.28
C LEU A 171 3.22 -4.97 -9.16
N ILE A 172 3.99 -6.05 -9.37
CA ILE A 172 5.01 -6.52 -8.41
C ILE A 172 6.08 -5.46 -8.12
N ASN A 173 6.37 -4.59 -9.09
CA ASN A 173 7.37 -3.53 -8.98
C ASN A 173 6.73 -2.14 -8.96
N LEU A 174 5.47 -2.05 -8.52
CA LEU A 174 4.75 -0.78 -8.49
C LEU A 174 5.34 0.12 -7.40
N GLY A 175 5.59 1.38 -7.75
CA GLY A 175 5.82 2.46 -6.80
C GLY A 175 4.63 3.41 -6.81
N PHE A 176 4.36 4.02 -5.67
CA PHE A 176 3.23 4.91 -5.47
C PHE A 176 3.60 6.39 -5.59
N SER A 177 2.59 7.23 -5.84
CA SER A 177 2.79 8.68 -5.87
C SER A 177 2.93 9.24 -4.45
N ARG A 178 3.54 10.42 -4.27
CA ARG A 178 3.58 11.08 -2.95
C ARG A 178 2.19 11.44 -2.41
N ALA A 179 1.17 11.53 -3.27
CA ALA A 179 -0.20 11.75 -2.86
C ALA A 179 -0.81 10.47 -2.29
N ASP A 180 -0.67 9.34 -3.00
CA ASP A 180 -1.06 8.00 -2.56
C ASP A 180 -0.42 7.67 -1.20
N GLU A 181 0.88 7.99 -1.06
CA GLU A 181 1.64 7.79 0.17
C GLU A 181 1.13 8.66 1.33
N ALA A 182 0.76 9.92 1.06
CA ALA A 182 0.21 10.81 2.09
C ALA A 182 -1.21 10.40 2.52
N GLU A 183 -2.00 9.85 1.59
CA GLU A 183 -3.30 9.27 1.88
C GLU A 183 -3.16 7.99 2.70
N ALA A 184 -2.27 7.08 2.31
CA ALA A 184 -1.96 5.87 3.06
C ALA A 184 -1.44 6.17 4.48
N ASP A 185 -0.54 7.16 4.63
CA ASP A 185 -0.05 7.63 5.93
C ASP A 185 -1.22 8.09 6.83
N ALA A 186 -2.16 8.88 6.30
CA ALA A 186 -3.30 9.40 7.06
C ALA A 186 -4.29 8.28 7.43
N ARG A 187 -4.61 7.41 6.47
CA ARG A 187 -5.50 6.25 6.68
C ARG A 187 -4.91 5.24 7.66
N SER A 188 -3.60 5.04 7.64
CA SER A 188 -2.92 4.21 8.64
C SER A 188 -3.23 4.68 10.07
N VAL A 189 -3.27 6.00 10.31
CA VAL A 189 -3.61 6.53 11.64
C VAL A 189 -5.07 6.28 11.95
N ASP A 190 -5.97 6.54 10.99
CA ASP A 190 -7.40 6.34 11.14
C ASP A 190 -7.74 4.87 11.46
N TYR A 191 -7.15 3.92 10.72
CA TYR A 191 -7.41 2.48 10.85
C TYR A 191 -6.85 1.87 12.13
N LEU A 192 -5.87 2.52 12.75
CA LEU A 192 -5.35 2.07 14.05
C LEU A 192 -6.17 2.61 15.22
N CYS A 193 -7.04 3.60 14.99
CA CYS A 193 -7.91 4.11 16.04
C CYS A 193 -8.89 3.01 16.51
N GLY A 194 -8.92 2.74 17.82
CA GLY A 194 -9.75 1.69 18.41
C GLY A 194 -9.08 0.31 18.48
N THR A 195 -7.89 0.15 17.89
CA THR A 195 -7.03 -1.03 18.07
C THR A 195 -6.18 -0.90 19.35
N PRO A 196 -5.50 -1.97 19.83
CA PRO A 196 -4.59 -1.85 20.96
C PRO A 196 -3.23 -1.22 20.61
N TYR A 197 -3.00 -0.78 19.37
CA TYR A 197 -1.72 -0.28 18.89
C TYR A 197 -1.63 1.25 18.92
N ALA A 198 -0.41 1.78 18.97
CA ALA A 198 -0.20 3.21 18.81
C ALA A 198 -0.53 3.67 17.39
N THR A 199 -1.42 4.66 17.24
CA THR A 199 -1.87 5.17 15.93
C THR A 199 -0.77 5.85 15.12
N ASN A 200 0.31 6.28 15.77
CA ASN A 200 1.50 6.82 15.13
C ASN A 200 2.62 5.78 14.91
N GLY A 201 2.32 4.47 14.97
CA GLY A 201 3.31 3.41 14.79
C GLY A 201 4.13 3.52 13.50
N ALA A 202 3.50 3.94 12.40
CA ALA A 202 4.17 4.18 11.12
C ALA A 202 5.21 5.30 11.21
N ALA A 203 4.94 6.39 11.95
CA ALA A 203 5.91 7.45 12.20
C ALA A 203 7.16 6.90 12.91
N GLY A 204 6.97 6.05 13.92
CA GLY A 204 8.08 5.41 14.63
C GLY A 204 8.95 4.54 13.71
N PHE A 205 8.34 3.84 12.74
CA PHE A 205 9.09 3.10 11.72
C PHE A 205 9.88 4.04 10.80
N PHE A 206 9.27 5.12 10.31
CA PHE A 206 9.95 6.07 9.44
C PHE A 206 11.08 6.82 10.13
N GLU A 207 10.91 7.25 11.38
CA GLU A 207 11.99 7.82 12.20
C GLU A 207 13.17 6.85 12.34
N GLN A 208 12.87 5.56 12.57
CA GLN A 208 13.88 4.51 12.62
C GLN A 208 14.62 4.38 11.28
N VAL A 209 13.90 4.32 10.16
CA VAL A 209 14.48 4.24 8.82
C VAL A 209 15.37 5.45 8.52
N GLU A 210 14.90 6.67 8.81
CA GLU A 210 15.65 7.91 8.62
C GLU A 210 16.94 7.92 9.46
N SER A 211 16.88 7.41 10.69
CA SER A 211 18.05 7.33 11.58
C SER A 211 19.14 6.38 11.09
N ARG A 212 18.79 5.37 10.28
CA ARG A 212 19.75 4.40 9.70
C ARG A 212 20.55 4.99 8.52
N GLY A 213 20.10 6.10 7.93
CA GLY A 213 20.86 6.86 6.91
C GLY A 213 21.18 6.12 5.60
N GLY A 214 20.46 5.04 5.28
CA GLY A 214 20.65 4.21 4.09
C GLY A 214 19.39 4.10 3.21
N VAL A 215 19.55 3.61 1.98
CA VAL A 215 18.41 3.25 1.11
C VAL A 215 17.79 1.98 1.68
N VAL A 216 16.61 2.11 2.27
CA VAL A 216 15.79 0.98 2.73
C VAL A 216 14.85 0.59 1.59
N GLU A 217 14.72 -0.71 1.31
CA GLU A 217 13.90 -1.20 0.19
C GLU A 217 12.46 -0.67 0.26
N PHE A 218 11.89 -0.58 1.47
CA PHE A 218 10.59 0.07 1.70
C PHE A 218 10.50 1.48 1.07
N LEU A 219 11.52 2.34 1.21
CA LEU A 219 11.48 3.69 0.65
C LEU A 219 11.63 3.74 -0.88
N SER A 220 12.07 2.65 -1.51
CA SER A 220 12.13 2.55 -2.97
C SER A 220 10.74 2.41 -3.60
N THR A 221 9.81 1.72 -2.92
CA THR A 221 8.41 1.57 -3.34
C THR A 221 7.49 2.64 -2.73
N HIS A 222 7.87 3.18 -1.55
CA HIS A 222 7.12 4.18 -0.78
C HIS A 222 7.87 5.51 -0.66
N PRO A 223 7.89 6.35 -1.72
CA PRO A 223 8.63 7.59 -1.71
C PRO A 223 8.09 8.57 -0.66
N SER A 224 8.88 8.84 0.38
CA SER A 224 8.48 9.67 1.52
C SER A 224 7.96 11.06 1.08
N PRO A 225 6.71 11.44 1.38
CA PRO A 225 6.22 12.80 1.19
C PRO A 225 6.92 13.76 2.15
N GLN A 226 6.89 15.07 1.83
CA GLN A 226 7.46 16.07 2.72
C GLN A 226 6.74 16.06 4.07
N ASN A 227 7.53 16.07 5.16
CA ASN A 227 7.07 16.11 6.54
C ASN A 227 6.17 14.92 6.95
N ARG A 228 6.37 13.73 6.35
CA ARG A 228 5.63 12.48 6.64
C ARG A 228 5.45 12.23 8.15
N VAL A 229 6.54 12.11 8.89
CA VAL A 229 6.54 11.84 10.34
C VAL A 229 5.70 12.87 11.10
N ALA A 230 5.91 14.16 10.81
CA ALA A 230 5.18 15.24 11.47
C ALA A 230 3.67 15.20 11.16
N LYS A 231 3.26 14.84 9.94
CA LYS A 231 1.85 14.71 9.56
C LYS A 231 1.16 13.53 10.24
N ILE A 232 1.83 12.38 10.29
CA ILE A 232 1.31 11.19 11.01
C ILE A 232 1.11 11.54 12.49
N ASN A 233 2.13 12.13 13.14
CA ASN A 233 2.04 12.52 14.54
C ASN A 233 0.96 13.58 14.80
N ALA A 234 0.79 14.56 13.90
CA ALA A 234 -0.27 15.55 14.02
C ALA A 234 -1.67 14.91 13.91
N ARG A 235 -1.89 14.04 12.92
CA ARG A 235 -3.16 13.31 12.76
C ARG A 235 -3.47 12.43 13.98
N ALA A 236 -2.46 11.75 14.52
CA ALA A 236 -2.61 10.91 15.70
C ALA A 236 -2.99 11.73 16.94
N ALA A 237 -2.42 12.92 17.10
CA ALA A 237 -2.78 13.84 18.18
C ALA A 237 -4.22 14.37 18.02
N ASP A 238 -4.64 14.69 16.80
CA ASP A 238 -5.99 15.22 16.52
C ASP A 238 -7.12 14.20 16.81
N LEU A 239 -6.86 12.90 16.61
CA LEU A 239 -7.87 11.86 16.85
C LEU A 239 -8.04 11.47 18.33
N GLU A 240 -7.07 11.79 19.19
CA GLU A 240 -7.07 11.47 20.62
C GLU A 240 -7.43 10.00 20.96
N CYS A 241 -7.13 9.06 20.07
CA CYS A 241 -7.43 7.64 20.28
C CYS A 241 -6.56 7.08 21.40
N ALA A 242 -7.17 6.44 22.39
CA ALA A 242 -6.45 5.80 23.47
C ALA A 242 -5.69 4.57 22.95
N ALA A 243 -4.37 4.68 22.80
CA ALA A 243 -3.52 3.52 22.57
C ALA A 243 -3.52 2.63 23.82
N LYS A 244 -3.68 1.31 23.64
CA LYS A 244 -3.32 0.36 24.69
C LYS A 244 -1.83 0.02 24.53
N GLN A 245 -1.22 -0.56 25.57
CA GLN A 245 0.16 -1.04 25.44
C GLN A 245 0.14 -2.38 24.71
N ALA A 246 0.58 -2.38 23.46
CA ALA A 246 0.80 -3.62 22.72
C ALA A 246 1.92 -4.47 23.38
N ASP A 247 1.77 -5.80 23.35
CA ASP A 247 2.67 -6.72 24.05
C ASP A 247 4.02 -6.88 23.31
N ALA A 248 4.99 -6.05 23.67
CA ALA A 248 6.34 -6.11 23.14
C ALA A 248 7.07 -7.42 23.45
N GLU A 249 6.71 -8.13 24.52
CA GLU A 249 7.33 -9.41 24.85
C GLU A 249 6.79 -10.54 23.96
N ALA A 250 5.48 -10.56 23.69
CA ALA A 250 4.88 -11.43 22.69
C ALA A 250 5.53 -11.23 21.32
N PHE A 251 5.74 -9.98 20.90
CA PHE A 251 6.43 -9.69 19.65
C PHE A 251 7.88 -10.24 19.64
N ARG A 252 8.66 -10.05 20.71
CA ARG A 252 10.02 -10.62 20.78
C ARG A 252 10.04 -12.15 20.76
N ARG A 253 9.09 -12.81 21.43
CA ARG A 253 8.93 -14.28 21.38
C ARG A 253 8.52 -14.77 19.99
N LEU A 254 7.76 -13.97 19.24
CA LEU A 254 7.45 -14.23 17.84
C LEU A 254 8.71 -14.27 16.99
N LEU A 255 9.59 -13.26 17.15
CA LEU A 255 10.81 -13.13 16.36
C LEU A 255 11.80 -14.28 16.58
N GLN A 256 11.75 -14.96 17.73
CA GLN A 256 12.58 -16.14 18.01
C GLN A 256 12.19 -17.37 17.17
N GLN A 257 11.05 -17.30 16.48
CA GLN A 257 10.54 -18.37 15.63
C GLN A 257 10.87 -18.15 14.14
N LEU A 258 11.57 -17.06 13.80
CA LEU A 258 12.02 -16.69 12.44
C LEU A 258 13.52 -16.84 12.28
#